data_AF-A0A6J2V1I8-F1
#
_entry.id   AF-A0A6J2V1I8-F1
#
_cell.length_a   1.000
_cell.length_b   1.000
_cell.length_c   1.000
_cell.angle_alpha   90.00
_cell.angle_beta   90.00
_cell.angle_gamma   90.00
#
_symmetry.space_group_name_H-M   'P 1'
#
loop_
_entity.id
_entity.type
_entity.pdbx_description
1 polymer ?
#
loop_
_entity_poly.entity_id
_entity_poly.type
_entity_poly.pdbx_seq_one_letter_code
_entity_poly.pdbx_strand_id
1 'polypeptide(L)'
;MNAFHTVLLLAFGLSVAQASPDYRALWQFRDMIICTMPDSWPILDYADYGCYCGKGGSGTPVDELDRCCEVHDRCYSEAMQHDECWPILDNPYTEIYAFTCDKASKTLTCTSNNDACEMFICECDRKAAECFAKAGYNEENEHLPSDRCQ
;
A
#
# COMPACT_ATOMS: atom_id res chain seq x y z
N MET A 1 27.16 18.69 -63.35
CA MET A 1 27.17 17.44 -62.57
C MET A 1 26.56 17.77 -61.22
N ASN A 2 25.24 17.64 -61.08
CA ASN A 2 24.54 17.99 -59.85
C ASN A 2 24.37 16.72 -59.01
N ALA A 3 25.06 16.66 -57.89
CA ALA A 3 24.98 15.56 -56.94
C ALA A 3 23.63 15.64 -56.20
N PHE A 4 22.78 14.63 -56.40
CA PHE A 4 21.59 14.42 -55.58
C PHE A 4 22.04 13.85 -54.24
N HIS A 5 22.00 14.67 -53.20
CA HIS A 5 22.20 14.22 -51.82
C HIS A 5 20.97 13.46 -51.33
N THR A 6 21.14 12.18 -51.03
CA THR A 6 20.16 11.32 -50.36
C THR A 6 19.93 11.80 -48.93
N VAL A 7 18.70 12.20 -48.61
CA VAL A 7 18.26 12.53 -47.24
C VAL A 7 17.87 11.22 -46.55
N LEU A 8 18.68 10.79 -45.56
CA LEU A 8 18.37 9.66 -44.70
C LEU A 8 17.46 10.16 -43.55
N LEU A 9 16.17 9.86 -43.60
CA LEU A 9 15.24 10.15 -42.51
C LEU A 9 15.44 9.11 -41.39
N LEU A 10 16.15 9.51 -40.33
CA LEU A 10 16.22 8.74 -39.08
C LEU A 10 14.89 8.88 -38.35
N ALA A 11 14.03 7.86 -38.46
CA ALA A 11 12.86 7.73 -37.61
C ALA A 11 13.31 7.41 -36.18
N PHE A 12 13.43 8.44 -35.33
CA PHE A 12 13.52 8.25 -33.88
C PHE A 12 12.16 7.75 -33.40
N GLY A 13 12.06 6.44 -33.16
CA GLY A 13 10.94 5.87 -32.43
C GLY A 13 10.96 6.42 -31.00
N LEU A 14 10.05 7.33 -30.69
CA LEU A 14 9.75 7.69 -29.30
C LEU A 14 9.02 6.50 -28.68
N SER A 15 9.78 5.59 -28.04
CA SER A 15 9.24 4.67 -27.07
C SER A 15 8.72 5.50 -25.91
N VAL A 16 7.42 5.78 -25.89
CA VAL A 16 6.76 6.29 -24.69
C VAL A 16 6.79 5.14 -23.71
N ALA A 17 7.78 5.10 -22.82
CA ALA A 17 7.70 4.25 -21.64
C ALA A 17 6.50 4.74 -20.84
N GLN A 18 5.39 4.02 -20.91
CA GLN A 18 4.32 4.19 -19.94
C GLN A 18 4.89 3.75 -18.60
N ALA A 19 5.36 4.72 -17.81
CA ALA A 19 5.55 4.52 -16.39
C ALA A 19 4.16 4.29 -15.81
N SER A 20 3.77 3.04 -15.65
CA SER A 20 2.68 2.69 -14.73
C SER A 20 3.08 3.19 -13.36
N PRO A 21 2.21 3.89 -12.61
CA PRO A 21 2.49 4.22 -11.22
C PRO A 21 2.85 2.93 -10.51
N ASP A 22 4.05 2.88 -9.93
CA ASP A 22 4.64 1.66 -9.41
C ASP A 22 4.05 1.42 -8.01
N TYR A 23 2.90 0.74 -7.93
CA TYR A 23 2.20 0.44 -6.67
C TYR A 23 2.91 -0.64 -5.81
N ARG A 24 4.24 -0.73 -5.86
CA ARG A 24 5.02 -1.85 -5.28
C ARG A 24 4.85 -2.01 -3.78
N ALA A 25 4.74 -0.92 -3.02
CA ALA A 25 4.54 -0.99 -1.57
C ALA A 25 3.20 -1.64 -1.19
N LEU A 26 2.11 -1.28 -1.89
CA LEU A 26 0.79 -1.88 -1.66
C LEU A 26 0.77 -3.40 -1.90
N TRP A 27 1.63 -3.90 -2.80
CA TRP A 27 1.81 -5.34 -2.98
C TRP A 27 2.48 -6.00 -1.76
N GLN A 28 3.41 -5.32 -1.11
CA GLN A 28 4.06 -5.83 0.10
C GLN A 28 3.10 -5.84 1.29
N PHE A 29 2.25 -4.81 1.44
CA PHE A 29 1.20 -4.82 2.45
C PHE A 29 0.22 -5.98 2.22
N ARG A 30 -0.22 -6.19 0.97
CA ARG A 30 -1.03 -7.35 0.59
C ARG A 30 -0.37 -8.67 1.00
N ASP A 31 0.95 -8.81 0.77
CA ASP A 31 1.68 -10.02 1.15
C ASP A 31 1.78 -10.20 2.66
N MET A 32 1.85 -9.10 3.44
CA MET A 32 1.75 -9.15 4.90
C MET A 32 0.37 -9.62 5.37
N ILE A 33 -0.71 -9.12 4.78
CA ILE A 33 -2.07 -9.57 5.08
C ILE A 33 -2.22 -11.07 4.77
N ILE A 34 -1.71 -11.55 3.64
CA ILE A 34 -1.74 -12.98 3.28
C ILE A 34 -0.90 -13.81 4.26
N CYS A 35 0.20 -13.28 4.80
CA CYS A 35 0.98 -13.98 5.81
C CYS A 35 0.16 -14.28 7.07
N THR A 36 -0.57 -13.28 7.57
CA THR A 36 -1.34 -13.39 8.82
C THR A 36 -2.70 -14.06 8.60
N MET A 37 -3.27 -13.91 7.40
CA MET A 37 -4.57 -14.44 7.00
C MET A 37 -4.49 -15.10 5.60
N PRO A 38 -3.98 -16.34 5.50
CA PRO A 38 -3.73 -17.00 4.22
C PRO A 38 -4.96 -17.24 3.34
N ASP A 39 -6.15 -17.33 3.95
CA ASP A 39 -7.41 -17.60 3.26
C ASP A 39 -8.16 -16.32 2.85
N SER A 40 -7.62 -15.14 3.15
CA SER A 40 -8.19 -13.84 2.78
C SER A 40 -7.95 -13.49 1.31
N TRP A 41 -8.76 -12.57 0.80
CA TRP A 41 -8.63 -11.92 -0.49
C TRP A 41 -8.45 -10.41 -0.26
N PRO A 42 -7.24 -9.91 0.06
CA PRO A 42 -7.09 -8.59 0.67
C PRO A 42 -7.69 -7.41 -0.10
N ILE A 43 -7.69 -7.48 -1.43
CA ILE A 43 -8.28 -6.44 -2.28
C ILE A 43 -9.80 -6.45 -2.21
N LEU A 44 -10.42 -7.62 -2.10
CA LEU A 44 -11.88 -7.76 -2.01
C LEU A 44 -12.36 -7.53 -0.57
N ASP A 45 -11.63 -8.08 0.40
CA ASP A 45 -12.07 -8.07 1.79
C ASP A 45 -11.81 -6.70 2.47
N TYR A 46 -10.71 -6.01 2.14
CA TYR A 46 -10.23 -4.87 2.96
C TYR A 46 -10.05 -3.56 2.21
N ALA A 47 -10.19 -3.50 0.88
CA ALA A 47 -9.96 -2.25 0.14
C ALA A 47 -11.19 -1.33 0.04
N ASP A 48 -12.37 -1.82 0.45
CA ASP A 48 -13.63 -1.07 0.51
C ASP A 48 -14.51 -1.61 1.67
N TYR A 49 -14.04 -1.40 2.90
CA TYR A 49 -14.68 -1.89 4.12
C TYR A 49 -14.83 -0.78 5.17
N GLY A 50 -16.01 -0.69 5.79
CA GLY A 50 -16.28 0.28 6.83
C GLY A 50 -16.10 1.72 6.37
N CYS A 51 -15.57 2.56 7.23
CA CYS A 51 -15.40 3.99 6.99
C CYS A 51 -13.98 4.40 6.65
N TYR A 52 -12.99 3.54 6.93
CA TYR A 52 -11.56 3.82 6.80
C TYR A 52 -10.83 2.83 5.89
N CYS A 53 -11.22 1.55 5.83
CA CYS A 53 -10.49 0.60 4.99
C CYS A 53 -10.74 0.88 3.50
N GLY A 54 -9.79 1.56 2.86
CA GLY A 54 -9.86 1.93 1.45
C GLY A 54 -9.37 3.35 1.21
N LYS A 55 -9.93 4.01 0.18
CA LYS A 55 -9.55 5.39 -0.13
C LYS A 55 -10.40 6.37 0.66
N GLY A 56 -9.79 7.10 1.58
CA GLY A 56 -10.45 8.18 2.32
C GLY A 56 -10.28 8.02 3.82
N GLY A 57 -11.39 7.78 4.52
CA GLY A 57 -11.40 7.73 5.99
C GLY A 57 -12.07 8.95 6.62
N SER A 58 -13.21 8.74 7.28
CA SER A 58 -13.83 9.79 8.11
C SER A 58 -14.85 9.21 9.09
N GLY A 59 -15.14 9.98 10.14
CA GLY A 59 -16.18 9.63 11.11
C GLY A 59 -15.67 8.69 12.19
N THR A 60 -16.55 7.82 12.68
CA THR A 60 -16.24 6.82 13.70
C THR A 60 -16.11 5.44 13.07
N PRO A 61 -15.06 4.67 13.35
CA PRO A 61 -14.95 3.31 12.85
C PRO A 61 -16.11 2.43 13.28
N VAL A 62 -16.61 1.60 12.37
CA VAL A 62 -17.82 0.80 12.60
C VAL A 62 -17.56 -0.50 13.36
N ASP A 63 -16.32 -0.96 13.39
CA ASP A 63 -15.85 -2.10 14.17
C ASP A 63 -14.32 -2.06 14.38
N GLU A 64 -13.77 -3.12 14.97
CA GLU A 64 -12.33 -3.25 15.24
C GLU A 64 -11.50 -3.34 13.95
N LEU A 65 -12.04 -3.90 12.86
CA LEU A 65 -11.30 -4.01 11.60
C LEU A 65 -11.16 -2.64 10.96
N ASP A 66 -12.25 -1.87 10.94
CA ASP A 66 -12.27 -0.49 10.49
C ASP A 66 -11.35 0.40 11.35
N ARG A 67 -11.30 0.13 12.67
CA ARG A 67 -10.36 0.81 13.58
C ARG A 67 -8.90 0.49 13.25
N CYS A 68 -8.59 -0.73 12.80
CA CYS A 68 -7.25 -1.05 12.32
C CYS A 68 -6.86 -0.17 11.12
N CYS A 69 -7.80 0.07 10.20
CA CYS A 69 -7.59 0.91 9.01
C CYS A 69 -7.41 2.38 9.38
N GLU A 70 -8.21 2.94 10.30
CA GLU A 70 -8.00 4.31 10.79
C GLU A 70 -6.60 4.50 11.39
N VAL A 71 -6.14 3.52 12.17
CA VAL A 71 -4.79 3.56 12.76
C VAL A 71 -3.72 3.48 11.67
N HIS A 72 -3.94 2.68 10.63
CA HIS A 72 -3.05 2.56 9.48
C HIS A 72 -2.98 3.86 8.66
N ASP A 73 -4.12 4.49 8.36
CA ASP A 73 -4.21 5.78 7.67
C ASP A 73 -3.46 6.88 8.42
N ARG A 74 -3.61 6.91 9.75
CA ARG A 74 -2.84 7.84 10.59
C ARG A 74 -1.35 7.53 10.53
N CYS A 75 -0.96 6.26 10.57
CA CYS A 75 0.45 5.86 10.44
C CYS A 75 1.03 6.31 9.10
N TYR A 76 0.30 6.14 7.99
CA TYR A 76 0.70 6.64 6.68
C TYR A 76 0.77 8.18 6.63
N SER A 77 -0.15 8.86 7.30
CA SER A 77 -0.13 10.32 7.42
C SER A 77 1.10 10.83 8.18
N GLU A 78 1.54 10.09 9.20
CA GLU A 78 2.79 10.36 9.94
C GLU A 78 4.01 10.05 9.08
N ALA A 79 4.00 8.95 8.32
CA ALA A 79 5.08 8.59 7.38
C ALA A 79 5.32 9.71 6.34
N MET A 80 4.24 10.26 5.77
CA MET A 80 4.31 11.38 4.82
C MET A 80 4.85 12.69 5.44
N GLN A 81 4.89 12.79 6.76
CA GLN A 81 5.43 13.94 7.50
C GLN A 81 6.78 13.65 8.14
N HIS A 82 7.29 12.42 8.03
CA HIS A 82 8.51 12.00 8.68
C HIS A 82 9.73 12.63 7.98
N ASP A 83 10.63 13.26 8.73
CA ASP A 83 11.77 14.00 8.16
C ASP A 83 12.70 13.11 7.31
N GLU A 84 12.77 11.82 7.63
CA GLU A 84 13.57 10.84 6.88
C GLU A 84 12.84 10.27 5.65
N CYS A 85 11.55 10.55 5.48
CA CYS A 85 10.79 10.17 4.29
C CYS A 85 10.67 11.38 3.36
N TRP A 86 11.29 11.34 2.18
CA TRP A 86 11.12 12.43 1.21
C TRP A 86 9.78 12.28 0.48
N PRO A 87 8.70 13.01 0.82
CA PRO A 87 7.32 12.57 0.51
C PRO A 87 6.99 12.53 -1.00
N ILE A 88 7.82 13.18 -1.83
CA ILE A 88 7.68 13.21 -3.29
C ILE A 88 8.23 11.92 -3.94
N LEU A 89 9.22 11.28 -3.31
CA LEU A 89 9.88 10.07 -3.82
C LEU A 89 9.54 8.85 -2.96
N ASP A 90 9.60 9.04 -1.64
CA ASP A 90 9.45 8.01 -0.62
C ASP A 90 8.11 8.26 0.09
N ASN A 91 7.04 7.73 -0.49
CA ASN A 91 5.70 7.78 0.08
C ASN A 91 5.23 6.36 0.45
N PRO A 92 4.34 6.22 1.44
CA PRO A 92 3.96 4.91 1.98
C PRO A 92 3.18 4.02 0.99
N TYR A 93 2.76 4.54 -0.16
CA TYR A 93 2.08 3.77 -1.20
C TYR A 93 3.03 3.22 -2.29
N THR A 94 4.26 3.75 -2.39
CA THR A 94 5.23 3.36 -3.42
C THR A 94 6.58 2.89 -2.87
N GLU A 95 6.94 3.27 -1.64
CA GLU A 95 8.21 2.91 -1.02
C GLU A 95 8.35 1.41 -0.75
N ILE A 96 9.44 0.80 -1.18
CA ILE A 96 9.67 -0.63 -1.03
C ILE A 96 10.49 -0.87 0.22
N TYR A 97 10.01 -1.75 1.10
CA TYR A 97 10.72 -2.09 2.33
C TYR A 97 11.03 -3.59 2.41
N ALA A 98 11.99 -3.97 3.24
CA ALA A 98 12.38 -5.34 3.51
C ALA A 98 11.67 -5.92 4.75
N PHE A 99 10.90 -6.98 4.53
CA PHE A 99 10.24 -7.76 5.59
C PHE A 99 10.39 -9.27 5.37
N THR A 100 10.12 -10.04 6.42
CA THR A 100 9.98 -11.50 6.34
C THR A 100 8.64 -11.96 6.89
N CYS A 101 8.20 -13.12 6.42
CA CYS A 101 7.03 -13.84 6.91
C CYS A 101 7.45 -15.28 7.26
N ASP A 102 7.38 -15.64 8.54
CA ASP A 102 7.37 -17.04 8.94
C ASP A 102 5.95 -17.58 8.76
N LYS A 103 5.73 -18.32 7.67
CA LYS A 103 4.42 -18.88 7.32
C LYS A 103 3.88 -19.89 8.33
N ALA A 104 4.75 -20.57 9.09
CA ALA A 104 4.32 -21.58 10.05
C ALA A 104 3.74 -20.92 11.30
N SER A 105 4.39 -19.86 11.78
CA SER A 105 3.93 -19.10 12.94
C SER A 105 3.04 -17.90 12.59
N LYS A 106 2.93 -17.57 11.29
CA LYS A 106 2.28 -16.35 10.76
C LYS A 106 2.88 -15.07 11.34
N THR A 107 4.19 -15.08 11.58
CA THR A 107 4.91 -13.96 12.19
C THR A 107 5.55 -13.10 11.12
N LEU A 108 5.27 -11.80 11.17
CA LEU A 108 5.89 -10.80 10.32
C LEU A 108 7.07 -10.14 11.03
N THR A 109 8.10 -9.76 10.29
CA THR A 109 9.24 -9.01 10.84
C THR A 109 9.76 -8.02 9.82
N CYS A 110 9.76 -6.73 10.17
CA CYS A 110 10.48 -5.70 9.44
C CYS A 110 11.97 -5.84 9.72
N THR A 111 12.79 -5.93 8.67
CA THR A 111 14.19 -6.32 8.82
C THR A 111 15.11 -5.11 8.98
N SER A 112 16.30 -5.33 9.54
CA SER A 112 17.32 -4.28 9.70
C SER A 112 17.95 -3.80 8.39
N ASN A 113 17.51 -4.31 7.24
CA ASN A 113 17.95 -3.83 5.93
C ASN A 113 17.21 -2.54 5.51
N ASN A 114 16.20 -2.14 6.28
CA ASN A 114 15.46 -0.91 6.05
C ASN A 114 16.20 0.30 6.62
N ASP A 115 16.18 1.42 5.89
CA ASP A 115 16.39 2.74 6.47
C ASP A 115 15.21 3.15 7.37
N ALA A 116 15.25 4.36 7.95
CA ALA A 116 14.21 4.76 8.88
C ALA A 116 12.85 4.95 8.21
N CYS A 117 12.80 5.43 6.96
CA CYS A 117 11.54 5.61 6.25
C CYS A 117 10.91 4.26 5.89
N GLU A 118 11.70 3.38 5.27
CA GLU A 118 11.31 2.02 4.93
C GLU A 118 10.87 1.25 6.17
N MET A 119 11.58 1.39 7.29
CA MET A 119 11.23 0.75 8.56
C MET A 119 9.93 1.27 9.13
N PHE A 120 9.72 2.59 9.09
CA PHE A 120 8.49 3.21 9.59
C PHE A 120 7.27 2.71 8.81
N ILE A 121 7.34 2.72 7.48
CA ILE A 121 6.26 2.26 6.60
C ILE A 121 6.02 0.75 6.79
N CYS A 122 7.09 -0.05 6.82
CA CYS A 122 6.98 -1.48 7.07
C CYS A 122 6.26 -1.79 8.40
N GLU A 123 6.57 -1.03 9.46
CA GLU A 123 5.93 -1.20 10.76
C GLU A 123 4.46 -0.76 10.78
N CYS A 124 4.06 0.22 9.96
CA CYS A 124 2.65 0.54 9.74
C CYS A 124 1.91 -0.68 9.17
N ASP A 125 2.44 -1.25 8.09
CA ASP A 125 1.82 -2.38 7.37
C ASP A 125 1.81 -3.65 8.21
N ARG A 126 2.91 -3.93 8.93
CA ARG A 126 3.01 -5.07 9.84
C ARG A 126 1.93 -5.03 10.91
N LYS A 127 1.79 -3.87 11.57
CA LYS A 127 0.80 -3.70 12.64
C LYS A 127 -0.63 -3.78 12.11
N ALA A 128 -0.90 -3.23 10.93
CA ALA A 128 -2.21 -3.34 10.30
C ALA A 128 -2.55 -4.81 9.98
N ALA A 129 -1.64 -5.54 9.33
CA ALA A 129 -1.84 -6.95 9.00
C ALA A 129 -2.03 -7.84 10.24
N GLU A 130 -1.32 -7.57 11.34
CA GLU A 130 -1.51 -8.25 12.63
C GLU A 130 -2.82 -7.86 13.32
N CYS A 131 -3.29 -6.63 13.13
CA CYS A 131 -4.55 -6.13 13.65
C CYS A 131 -5.73 -6.79 12.92
N PHE A 132 -5.70 -6.84 11.59
CA PHE A 132 -6.74 -7.48 10.78
C PHE A 132 -6.95 -8.94 11.18
N ALA A 133 -5.85 -9.67 11.43
CA ALA A 133 -5.90 -11.08 11.85
C ALA A 133 -6.58 -11.31 13.22
N LYS A 134 -6.82 -10.25 14.01
CA LYS A 134 -7.44 -10.32 15.35
C LYS A 134 -8.82 -9.66 15.40
N ALA A 135 -9.14 -8.75 14.48
CA ALA A 135 -10.33 -7.91 14.53
C ALA A 135 -11.64 -8.64 14.20
N GLY A 136 -11.56 -9.73 13.43
CA GLY A 136 -12.74 -10.37 12.83
C GLY A 136 -13.20 -9.62 11.57
N TYR A 137 -14.17 -10.21 10.86
CA TYR A 137 -14.71 -9.66 9.61
C TYR A 137 -16.23 -9.66 9.66
N ASN A 138 -16.86 -8.54 9.32
CA ASN A 138 -18.32 -8.41 9.23
C ASN A 138 -18.73 -8.05 7.79
N GLU A 139 -19.33 -9.00 7.08
CA GLU A 139 -19.80 -8.83 5.70
C GLU A 139 -20.79 -7.66 5.55
N GLU A 140 -21.52 -7.27 6.59
CA GLU A 140 -22.47 -6.13 6.53
C GLU A 140 -21.77 -4.76 6.41
N ASN A 141 -20.48 -4.71 6.69
CA ASN A 141 -19.66 -3.50 6.62
C ASN A 141 -18.84 -3.42 5.31
N GLU A 142 -18.94 -4.42 4.43
CA GLU A 142 -18.37 -4.37 3.09
C GLU A 142 -19.10 -3.32 2.23
N HIS A 143 -18.37 -2.51 1.46
CA HIS A 143 -18.91 -1.45 0.62
C HIS A 143 -19.88 -0.50 1.37
N LEU A 144 -19.55 -0.17 2.62
CA LEU A 144 -20.41 0.62 3.48
C LEU A 144 -20.65 2.03 2.88
N PRO A 145 -21.92 2.46 2.71
CA PRO A 145 -22.21 3.79 2.22
C PRO A 145 -21.61 4.90 3.11
N SER A 146 -20.95 5.89 2.49
CA SER A 146 -20.23 6.95 3.21
C SER A 146 -21.12 7.85 4.07
N ASP A 147 -22.43 7.90 3.82
CA ASP A 147 -23.40 8.61 4.67
C ASP A 147 -23.64 7.93 6.03
N ARG A 148 -23.20 6.67 6.17
CA ARG A 148 -23.18 5.95 7.45
C ARG A 148 -21.91 6.22 8.27
N CYS A 149 -20.92 6.91 7.70
CA CYS A 149 -19.69 7.30 8.37
C CYS A 149 -19.85 8.69 8.98
N GLN A 150 -20.21 8.72 10.28
CA GLN A 150 -20.52 9.93 11.04
C GLN A 150 -19.39 10.35 11.97
#